data_AF-A0A2G2CRH2-F1
#
_entry.id   AF-A0A2G2CRH2-F1
#
_cell.length_a   1.000
_cell.length_b   1.000
_cell.length_c   1.000
_cell.angle_alpha   90.00
_cell.angle_beta   90.00
_cell.angle_gamma   90.00
#
_symmetry.space_group_name_H-M   'P 1'
#
loop_
_entity.id
_entity.type
_entity.pdbx_description
1 polymer ?
#
loop_
_entity_poly.entity_id
_entity_poly.type
_entity_poly.pdbx_seq_one_letter_code
_entity_poly.pdbx_strand_id
1 'polypeptide(L)'
;MFGGCQAILAPAYDQAIVEKVTESSNLAMRFFAEVDGGTVSESFELREPVYNVLIGAFESLKLQAKARPVPENVALDKINELLQAKGSNAISGEYPSAFAFEKIAETFKKMKQTDRDNGIKPLALQVFKGQVEIFLDQAITYESFLKR
;
A
#
# COMPACT_ATOMS: atom_id res chain seq x y z
N MET A 1 -6.81 41.47 -21.53
CA MET A 1 -5.51 40.90 -21.14
C MET A 1 -5.74 39.49 -20.65
N PHE A 2 -5.32 38.48 -21.41
CA PHE A 2 -5.20 37.10 -20.94
C PHE A 2 -3.89 36.98 -20.16
N GLY A 3 -3.91 36.45 -18.93
CA GLY A 3 -2.72 36.46 -18.08
C GLY A 3 -2.75 35.39 -16.99
N GLY A 4 -2.60 34.13 -17.41
CA GLY A 4 -1.97 33.06 -16.62
C GLY A 4 -2.80 32.42 -15.52
N CYS A 5 -3.63 31.43 -15.87
CA CYS A 5 -3.82 30.30 -14.96
C CYS A 5 -2.45 29.64 -14.75
N GLN A 6 -1.85 29.84 -13.57
CA GLN A 6 -0.75 28.97 -13.14
C GLN A 6 -1.31 27.55 -13.08
N ALA A 7 -0.96 26.74 -14.08
CA ALA A 7 -1.17 25.31 -13.99
C ALA A 7 -0.39 24.82 -12.77
N ILE A 8 -1.10 24.37 -11.74
CA ILE A 8 -0.50 23.66 -10.61
C ILE A 8 0.04 22.36 -11.21
N LEU A 9 1.36 22.34 -11.48
CA LEU A 9 2.03 21.31 -12.28
C LEU A 9 2.29 19.99 -11.56
N ALA A 10 1.84 19.84 -10.31
CA ALA A 10 1.85 18.59 -9.58
C ALA A 10 0.76 18.67 -8.50
N PRO A 11 0.10 17.56 -8.12
CA PRO A 11 -0.76 17.58 -6.95
C PRO A 11 0.06 18.07 -5.76
N ALA A 12 -0.59 18.71 -4.78
CA ALA A 12 0.08 19.02 -3.53
C ALA A 12 0.59 17.69 -2.94
N TYR A 13 1.89 17.43 -3.05
CA TYR A 13 2.58 16.39 -2.32
C TYR A 13 2.10 16.44 -0.87
N ASP A 14 1.50 15.35 -0.41
CA ASP A 14 0.98 15.28 0.95
C ASP A 14 1.99 14.50 1.79
N GLN A 15 2.81 15.26 2.53
CA GLN A 15 3.78 14.70 3.45
C GLN A 15 3.14 13.75 4.47
N ALA A 16 1.89 14.00 4.86
CA ALA A 16 1.18 13.15 5.82
C ALA A 16 0.87 11.76 5.23
N ILE A 17 0.65 11.65 3.90
CA ILE A 17 0.46 10.35 3.25
C ILE A 17 1.79 9.58 3.26
N VAL A 18 2.91 10.21 2.91
CA VAL A 18 4.22 9.53 2.91
C VAL A 18 4.63 9.05 4.30
N GLU A 19 4.42 9.88 5.32
CA GLU A 19 4.68 9.51 6.72
C GLU A 19 3.81 8.34 7.16
N LYS A 20 2.50 8.38 6.90
CA LYS A 20 1.57 7.29 7.24
C LYS A 20 1.85 6.00 6.47
N VAL A 21 2.25 6.08 5.20
CA VAL A 21 2.66 4.90 4.42
C VAL A 21 3.90 4.26 5.05
N THR A 22 4.86 5.08 5.48
CA THR A 22 6.09 4.61 6.12
C THR A 22 5.80 3.97 7.48
N GLU A 23 4.92 4.57 8.28
CA GLU A 23 4.47 3.98 9.54
C GLU A 23 3.74 2.65 9.33
N SER A 24 2.80 2.62 8.38
CA SER A 24 1.99 1.44 8.06
C SER A 24 2.85 0.31 7.47
N SER A 25 3.85 0.62 6.65
CA SER A 25 4.79 -0.37 6.13
C SER A 25 5.68 -0.94 7.24
N ASN A 26 6.16 -0.11 8.17
CA ASN A 26 6.92 -0.58 9.32
C ASN A 26 6.09 -1.51 10.21
N LEU A 27 4.82 -1.19 10.46
CA LEU A 27 3.91 -2.06 11.20
C LEU A 27 3.71 -3.40 10.47
N ALA A 28 3.46 -3.37 9.16
CA ALA A 28 3.30 -4.57 8.34
C ALA A 28 4.55 -5.48 8.41
N MET A 29 5.74 -4.91 8.24
CA MET A 29 6.98 -5.68 8.26
C MET A 29 7.27 -6.28 9.64
N ARG A 30 6.95 -5.56 10.73
CA ARG A 30 7.03 -6.09 12.09
C ARG A 30 6.08 -7.26 12.31
N PHE A 31 4.84 -7.11 11.86
CA PHE A 31 3.86 -8.18 11.98
C PHE A 31 4.28 -9.43 11.19
N PHE A 32 4.78 -9.28 9.95
CA PHE A 32 5.31 -10.41 9.20
C PHE A 32 6.48 -11.10 9.90
N ALA A 33 7.37 -10.35 10.54
CA ALA A 33 8.48 -10.92 11.31
C ALA A 33 7.99 -11.65 12.57
N GLU A 34 6.97 -11.14 13.26
CA GLU A 34 6.38 -11.76 14.44
C GLU A 34 5.78 -13.14 14.12
N VAL A 35 5.19 -13.29 12.94
CA VAL A 35 4.50 -14.52 12.53
C VAL A 35 5.31 -15.39 11.55
N ASP A 36 6.61 -15.10 11.35
CA ASP A 36 7.46 -15.72 10.30
C ASP A 36 7.50 -17.26 10.36
N GLY A 37 7.46 -17.82 11.57
CA GLY A 37 7.38 -19.27 11.80
C GLY A 37 6.02 -19.91 11.46
N GLY A 38 5.06 -19.11 11.01
CA GLY A 38 3.67 -19.50 10.87
C GLY A 38 2.88 -19.33 12.17
N THR A 39 1.58 -19.65 12.09
CA THR A 39 0.64 -19.50 13.20
C THR A 39 -0.32 -20.70 13.27
N VAL A 40 -1.03 -20.81 14.39
CA VAL A 40 -2.12 -21.77 14.60
C VAL A 40 -3.41 -21.02 14.93
N SER A 41 -4.54 -21.55 14.46
CA SER A 41 -5.87 -20.92 14.58
C SER A 41 -6.27 -20.61 16.02
N GLU A 42 -5.86 -21.45 16.97
CA GLU A 42 -6.17 -21.39 18.39
C GLU A 42 -5.60 -20.14 19.06
N SER A 43 -4.56 -19.56 18.46
CA SER A 43 -3.92 -18.33 18.93
C SER A 43 -4.35 -17.08 18.16
N PHE A 44 -5.32 -17.19 17.26
CA PHE A 44 -5.77 -16.11 16.39
C PHE A 44 -6.19 -14.84 17.15
N GLU A 45 -6.89 -15.00 18.26
CA GLU A 45 -7.38 -13.88 19.09
C GLU A 45 -6.25 -12.94 19.56
N LEU A 46 -5.01 -13.43 19.68
CA LEU A 46 -3.85 -12.60 20.02
C LEU A 46 -3.44 -11.67 18.87
N ARG A 47 -3.70 -12.07 17.62
CA ARG A 47 -3.28 -11.36 16.40
C ARG A 47 -4.42 -10.57 15.76
N GLU A 48 -5.68 -10.89 16.05
CA GLU A 48 -6.83 -10.18 15.51
C GLU A 48 -6.72 -8.64 15.65
N PRO A 49 -6.33 -8.08 16.80
CA PRO A 49 -6.18 -6.63 16.94
C PRO A 49 -5.15 -6.06 15.96
N VAL A 50 -4.04 -6.76 15.72
CA VAL A 50 -2.98 -6.31 14.80
C VAL A 50 -3.48 -6.30 13.36
N TYR A 51 -4.24 -7.32 12.93
CA TYR A 51 -4.91 -7.29 11.62
C TYR A 51 -5.85 -6.10 11.49
N ASN A 52 -6.67 -5.82 12.50
CA ASN A 52 -7.62 -4.72 12.45
C ASN A 52 -6.92 -3.37 12.29
N VAL A 53 -5.79 -3.17 12.99
CA VAL A 53 -4.96 -1.96 12.84
C VAL A 53 -4.39 -1.88 11.43
N LEU A 54 -3.79 -2.95 10.91
CA LEU A 54 -3.21 -2.98 9.56
C LEU A 54 -4.27 -2.70 8.48
N ILE A 55 -5.41 -3.37 8.54
CA ILE A 55 -6.51 -3.18 7.60
C ILE A 55 -7.00 -1.73 7.64
N GLY A 56 -7.27 -1.19 8.84
CA GLY A 56 -7.72 0.18 9.01
C GLY A 56 -6.71 1.23 8.54
N ALA A 57 -5.42 1.00 8.77
CA ALA A 57 -4.35 1.89 8.33
C ALA A 57 -4.31 2.01 6.80
N PHE A 58 -4.35 0.88 6.08
CA PHE A 58 -4.34 0.88 4.62
C PHE A 58 -5.67 1.34 4.00
N GLU A 59 -6.81 1.07 4.63
CA GLU A 59 -8.09 1.66 4.20
C GLU A 59 -8.12 3.18 4.37
N SER A 60 -7.56 3.69 5.47
CA SER A 60 -7.42 5.13 5.71
C SER A 60 -6.49 5.78 4.68
N LEU A 61 -5.37 5.15 4.35
CA LEU A 61 -4.46 5.59 3.28
C LEU A 61 -5.14 5.63 1.92
N LYS A 62 -5.96 4.62 1.60
CA LYS A 62 -6.79 4.61 0.38
C LYS A 62 -7.71 5.83 0.31
N LEU A 63 -8.44 6.11 1.40
CA LEU A 63 -9.37 7.25 1.45
C LEU A 63 -8.63 8.58 1.26
N GLN A 64 -7.50 8.77 1.95
CA GLN A 64 -6.67 9.97 1.81
C GLN A 64 -6.11 10.11 0.40
N ALA A 65 -5.65 9.02 -0.20
CA ALA A 65 -5.13 9.03 -1.56
C ALA A 65 -6.20 9.38 -2.60
N LYS A 66 -7.43 8.87 -2.46
CA LYS A 66 -8.58 9.19 -3.33
C LYS A 66 -9.11 10.61 -3.17
N ALA A 67 -8.95 11.21 -1.99
CA ALA A 67 -9.40 12.58 -1.74
C ALA A 67 -8.60 13.65 -2.51
N ARG A 68 -7.45 13.27 -3.09
CA ARG A 68 -6.62 14.18 -3.88
C ARG A 68 -7.17 14.35 -5.30
N PRO A 69 -6.94 15.50 -5.95
CA PRO A 69 -7.16 15.63 -7.39
C PRO A 69 -6.23 14.69 -8.16
N VAL A 70 -6.75 14.02 -9.19
CA VAL A 70 -5.91 13.23 -10.11
C VAL A 70 -5.02 14.20 -10.90
N PRO A 71 -3.71 13.98 -10.95
CA PRO A 71 -2.83 14.85 -11.73
C PRO A 71 -3.04 14.63 -13.23
N GLU A 72 -3.26 15.69 -13.99
CA GLU A 72 -3.29 15.60 -15.47
C GLU A 72 -1.91 15.25 -16.06
N ASN A 73 -0.80 15.54 -15.35
CA ASN A 73 0.56 15.50 -15.88
C ASN A 73 1.52 14.51 -15.17
N VAL A 74 1.02 13.56 -14.38
CA VAL A 74 1.91 12.51 -13.88
C VAL A 74 2.21 11.55 -15.02
N ALA A 75 3.46 11.57 -15.50
CA ALA A 75 3.95 10.65 -16.52
C ALA A 75 3.97 9.21 -15.98
N LEU A 76 2.82 8.53 -16.02
CA LEU A 76 2.66 7.14 -15.60
C LEU A 76 3.66 6.22 -16.29
N ASP A 77 4.05 6.50 -17.54
CA ASP A 77 5.06 5.75 -18.27
C ASP A 77 6.41 5.72 -17.53
N LYS A 78 6.86 6.88 -17.04
CA LYS A 78 8.14 6.98 -16.30
C LYS A 78 8.07 6.27 -14.94
N ILE A 79 6.90 6.29 -14.29
CA ILE A 79 6.69 5.53 -13.06
C ILE A 79 6.72 4.03 -13.35
N ASN A 80 6.05 3.60 -14.43
CA ASN A 80 6.02 2.21 -14.86
C ASN A 80 7.40 1.71 -15.27
N GLU A 81 8.24 2.52 -15.92
CA GLU A 81 9.65 2.21 -16.19
C GLU A 81 10.44 1.96 -14.89
N LEU A 82 10.28 2.83 -13.89
CA LEU A 82 10.94 2.68 -12.59
C LEU A 82 10.48 1.41 -11.86
N LEU A 83 9.19 1.07 -11.95
CA LEU A 83 8.65 -0.15 -11.35
C LEU A 83 9.16 -1.40 -12.07
N GLN A 84 9.16 -1.40 -13.39
CA GLN A 84 9.69 -2.52 -14.19
C GLN A 84 11.17 -2.75 -13.91
N ALA A 85 11.97 -1.68 -13.77
CA ALA A 85 13.38 -1.79 -13.40
C ALA A 85 13.60 -2.46 -12.02
N LYS A 86 12.61 -2.39 -11.12
CA LYS A 86 12.61 -3.06 -9.81
C LYS A 86 11.95 -4.45 -9.82
N GLY A 87 11.43 -4.90 -10.95
CA GLY A 87 10.67 -6.15 -11.07
C GLY A 87 9.21 -6.04 -10.57
N SER A 88 8.70 -4.83 -10.38
CA SER A 88 7.32 -4.57 -9.98
C SER A 88 6.39 -4.45 -11.20
N ASN A 89 5.12 -4.81 -11.01
CA ASN A 89 4.11 -4.71 -12.06
C ASN A 89 3.77 -3.25 -12.37
N ALA A 90 3.39 -2.99 -13.62
CA ALA A 90 2.90 -1.69 -14.04
C ALA A 90 1.61 -1.28 -13.29
N ILE A 91 1.51 0.01 -13.02
CA ILE A 91 0.34 0.66 -12.45
C ILE A 91 -0.60 1.06 -13.60
N SER A 92 -1.90 0.92 -13.35
CA SER A 92 -2.97 1.43 -14.22
C SER A 92 -4.02 2.20 -13.40
N GLY A 93 -4.66 3.20 -14.01
CA GLY A 93 -5.77 3.94 -13.42
C GLY A 93 -5.42 5.32 -12.83
N GLU A 94 -6.47 6.06 -12.47
CA GLU A 94 -6.42 7.47 -12.04
C GLU A 94 -5.87 7.68 -10.62
N TYR A 95 -5.93 6.65 -9.76
CA TYR A 95 -5.43 6.72 -8.38
C TYR A 95 -4.49 5.55 -8.02
N PRO A 96 -3.28 5.52 -8.59
CA PRO A 96 -2.29 4.46 -8.39
C PRO A 96 -2.07 4.00 -6.95
N SER A 97 -1.75 4.92 -6.05
CA SER A 97 -1.47 4.58 -4.66
C SER A 97 -2.73 4.14 -3.91
N ALA A 98 -3.89 4.74 -4.20
CA ALA A 98 -5.15 4.29 -3.60
C ALA A 98 -5.49 2.84 -3.99
N PHE A 99 -5.27 2.47 -5.26
CA PHE A 99 -5.43 1.10 -5.72
C PHE A 99 -4.48 0.16 -4.98
N ALA A 100 -3.21 0.54 -4.85
CA ALA A 100 -2.23 -0.26 -4.12
C ALA A 100 -2.61 -0.44 -2.64
N PHE A 101 -3.01 0.63 -1.95
CA PHE A 101 -3.47 0.55 -0.56
C PHE A 101 -4.71 -0.34 -0.39
N GLU A 102 -5.64 -0.28 -1.34
CA GLU A 102 -6.79 -1.19 -1.38
C GLU A 102 -6.35 -2.64 -1.45
N LYS A 103 -5.41 -2.97 -2.34
CA LYS A 103 -4.89 -4.34 -2.49
C LYS A 103 -4.14 -4.82 -1.27
N ILE A 104 -3.42 -3.95 -0.58
CA ILE A 104 -2.78 -4.30 0.70
C ILE A 104 -3.84 -4.62 1.76
N ALA A 105 -4.87 -3.78 1.91
CA ALA A 105 -5.95 -4.02 2.85
C ALA A 105 -6.72 -5.33 2.54
N GLU A 106 -7.02 -5.59 1.27
CA GLU A 106 -7.63 -6.85 0.83
C GLU A 106 -6.75 -8.07 1.15
N THR A 107 -5.44 -7.93 0.96
CA THR A 107 -4.46 -8.98 1.29
C THR A 107 -4.48 -9.28 2.79
N PHE A 108 -4.45 -8.26 3.65
CA PHE A 108 -4.55 -8.45 5.10
C PHE A 108 -5.91 -9.00 5.55
N LYS A 109 -7.02 -8.61 4.91
CA LYS A 109 -8.34 -9.22 5.19
C LYS A 109 -8.35 -10.72 4.86
N LYS A 110 -7.79 -11.10 3.71
CA LYS A 110 -7.68 -12.51 3.31
C LYS A 110 -6.74 -13.29 4.23
N MET A 111 -5.63 -12.67 4.63
CA MET A 111 -4.68 -13.24 5.58
C MET A 111 -5.32 -13.45 6.95
N LYS A 112 -6.06 -12.44 7.47
CA LYS A 112 -6.84 -12.52 8.71
C LYS A 112 -7.81 -13.71 8.67
N GLN A 113 -8.58 -13.84 7.59
CA GLN A 113 -9.51 -14.96 7.44
C GLN A 113 -8.78 -16.31 7.42
N THR A 114 -7.67 -16.40 6.70
CA THR A 114 -6.86 -17.63 6.60
C THR A 114 -6.30 -18.04 7.96
N ASP A 115 -5.75 -17.08 8.71
CA ASP A 115 -5.22 -17.27 10.06
C ASP A 115 -6.30 -17.74 11.04
N ARG A 116 -7.48 -17.10 10.98
CA ARG A 116 -8.63 -17.47 11.81
C ARG A 116 -9.07 -18.91 11.57
N ASP A 117 -9.19 -19.30 10.30
CA ASP A 117 -9.77 -20.58 9.94
C ASP A 117 -8.79 -21.74 10.12
N ASN A 118 -7.50 -21.51 9.88
CA ASN A 118 -6.52 -22.61 9.76
C ASN A 118 -5.15 -22.30 10.36
N GLY A 119 -4.91 -21.10 10.88
CA GLY A 119 -3.56 -20.56 11.04
C GLY A 119 -2.89 -20.30 9.69
N ILE A 120 -1.67 -19.76 9.73
CA ILE A 120 -0.89 -19.42 8.55
C ILE A 120 0.33 -20.33 8.48
N LYS A 121 0.43 -21.07 7.38
CA LYS A 121 1.63 -21.84 7.07
C LYS A 121 2.73 -20.91 6.54
N PRO A 122 4.02 -21.18 6.80
CA PRO A 122 5.13 -20.33 6.36
C PRO A 122 5.11 -19.98 4.87
N LEU A 123 4.79 -20.94 4.00
CA LEU A 123 4.70 -20.67 2.55
C LEU A 123 3.54 -19.72 2.20
N ALA A 124 2.39 -19.87 2.86
CA ALA A 124 1.26 -18.96 2.66
C ALA A 124 1.60 -17.54 3.16
N LEU A 125 2.33 -17.44 4.27
CA LEU A 125 2.83 -16.17 4.80
C LEU A 125 3.72 -15.45 3.78
N GLN A 126 4.66 -16.16 3.17
CA GLN A 126 5.56 -15.60 2.15
C GLN A 126 4.77 -15.04 0.95
N VAL A 127 3.69 -15.71 0.54
CA VAL A 127 2.81 -15.23 -0.53
C VAL A 127 2.11 -13.93 -0.11
N PHE A 128 1.53 -13.88 1.09
CA PHE A 128 0.89 -12.66 1.59
C PHE A 128 1.89 -11.50 1.72
N LYS A 129 3.07 -11.77 2.29
CA LYS A 129 4.16 -10.80 2.41
C LYS A 129 4.57 -10.26 1.04
N GLY A 130 4.83 -11.13 0.07
CA GLY A 130 5.20 -10.72 -1.29
C GLY A 130 4.14 -9.85 -1.96
N GLN A 131 2.85 -10.18 -1.80
CA GLN A 131 1.75 -9.35 -2.30
C GLN A 131 1.77 -7.95 -1.66
N VAL A 132 1.92 -7.86 -0.34
CA VAL A 132 1.99 -6.57 0.36
C VAL A 132 3.21 -5.77 -0.08
N GLU A 133 4.39 -6.40 -0.23
CA GLU A 133 5.62 -5.75 -0.68
C GLU A 133 5.50 -5.16 -2.09
N ILE A 134 4.89 -5.90 -3.03
CA ILE A 134 4.65 -5.44 -4.41
C ILE A 134 3.80 -4.17 -4.41
N PHE A 135 2.67 -4.18 -3.70
CA PHE A 135 1.78 -3.02 -3.65
C PHE A 135 2.37 -1.86 -2.85
N LEU A 136 3.17 -2.13 -1.81
CA LEU A 136 3.91 -1.09 -1.11
C LEU A 136 4.93 -0.41 -2.02
N ASP A 137 5.70 -1.15 -2.81
CA ASP A 137 6.66 -0.55 -3.76
C ASP A 137 5.93 0.30 -4.82
N GLN A 138 4.79 -0.17 -5.33
CA GLN A 138 3.93 0.61 -6.23
C GLN A 138 3.49 1.93 -5.58
N ALA A 139 2.92 1.88 -4.38
CA ALA A 139 2.45 3.06 -3.67
C ALA A 139 3.59 4.03 -3.35
N ILE A 140 4.68 3.55 -2.74
CA ILE A 140 5.81 4.39 -2.34
C ILE A 140 6.49 5.03 -3.55
N THR A 141 6.66 4.28 -4.64
CA THR A 141 7.25 4.81 -5.88
C THR A 141 6.38 5.93 -6.46
N TYR A 142 5.06 5.72 -6.52
CA TYR A 142 4.13 6.74 -6.99
C TYR A 142 4.14 7.99 -6.09
N GLU A 143 3.99 7.83 -4.77
CA GLU A 143 4.00 8.95 -3.81
C GLU A 143 5.32 9.73 -3.83
N SER A 144 6.44 9.03 -3.99
CA SER A 144 7.76 9.66 -4.13
C SER A 144 7.91 10.43 -5.43
N PHE A 145 7.19 10.06 -6.49
CA PHE A 145 7.17 10.78 -7.75
C PHE A 145 6.37 12.09 -7.62
N LEU A 146 5.25 12.07 -6.88
CA LEU A 146 4.46 13.28 -6.62
C LEU A 146 5.19 14.36 -5.82
N LYS A 147 6.25 13.99 -5.08
CA LYS A 147 7.10 14.93 -4.33
C LYS A 147 7.93 15.86 -5.23
N ARG A 148 8.15 15.48 -6.49
CA ARG A 148 9.20 16.04 -7.35
C ARG A 148 8.73 17.20 -8.20
#